data_AF-V9R8W4-F1
#
_entry.id   AF-V9R8W4-F1
#
_cell.length_a   1.000
_cell.length_b   1.000
_cell.length_c   1.000
_cell.angle_alpha   90.00
_cell.angle_beta   90.00
_cell.angle_gamma   90.00
#
_symmetry.space_group_name_H-M   'P 1'
#
loop_
_entity.id
_entity.type
_entity.pdbx_description
1 polymer ?
#
loop_
_entity_poly.entity_id
_entity_poly.type
_entity_poly.pdbx_seq_one_letter_code
_entity_poly.pdbx_strand_id
1 'polypeptide(L)'
;MRDIMGTYIFAYVAVAVAIFWVVALIVAIVCYVVNMVNISKSAREEVYDALNIKLKEFELSHNENLDKNLVKVIHAMDYISDQLVCLRILEPNSLYVENAELFFAKAKMVAYRLGMYQSVREISTDEINELKKLIVCTKQGNGCNECVTRLQIERSVERVVRYIVSKYWSCDSEMERRVLCRISAASEIFDSSMQAIKAENESTSCSCRSNVSQLVSAYNVCDSYNMVNKFSISD
;
A
#
# COMPACT_ATOMS: atom_id res chain seq x y z
N MET A 1 -3.85 65.69 18.82
CA MET A 1 -2.79 64.82 19.41
C MET A 1 -3.36 63.60 20.11
N ARG A 2 -4.39 63.74 20.97
CA ARG A 2 -4.96 62.61 21.73
C ARG A 2 -5.58 61.52 20.83
N ASP A 3 -6.29 61.90 19.76
CA ASP A 3 -6.90 60.94 18.84
C ASP A 3 -5.87 60.18 17.97
N ILE A 4 -4.81 60.87 17.57
CA ILE A 4 -3.69 60.28 16.81
C ILE A 4 -3.01 59.19 17.65
N MET A 5 -2.78 59.46 18.94
CA MET A 5 -2.13 58.51 19.85
C MET A 5 -2.98 57.25 20.07
N GLY A 6 -4.32 57.37 20.10
CA GLY A 6 -5.24 56.24 20.21
C GLY A 6 -5.21 55.29 19.02
N THR A 7 -5.13 55.84 17.80
CA THR A 7 -5.06 55.03 16.57
C THR A 7 -3.78 54.20 16.48
N TYR A 8 -2.64 54.76 16.91
CA TYR A 8 -1.37 54.02 16.94
C TYR A 8 -1.39 52.86 17.94
N ILE A 9 -1.97 53.07 19.13
CA ILE A 9 -2.09 52.03 20.15
C ILE A 9 -3.00 50.90 19.65
N PHE A 10 -4.14 51.23 19.03
CA PHE A 10 -5.05 50.23 18.47
C PHE A 10 -4.38 49.40 17.37
N ALA A 11 -3.67 50.04 16.44
CA ALA A 11 -2.95 49.34 15.37
C ALA A 11 -1.87 48.40 15.94
N TYR A 12 -1.13 48.83 16.95
CA TYR A 12 -0.12 48.01 17.61
C TYR A 12 -0.73 46.77 18.27
N VAL A 13 -1.85 46.93 18.99
CA VAL A 13 -2.57 45.81 19.61
C VAL A 13 -3.11 44.84 18.56
N ALA A 14 -3.69 45.33 17.47
CA ALA A 14 -4.18 44.49 16.38
C ALA A 14 -3.05 43.66 15.72
N VAL A 15 -1.89 44.28 15.49
CA VAL A 15 -0.71 43.58 14.96
C VAL A 15 -0.20 42.52 15.95
N ALA A 16 -0.13 42.84 17.24
CA ALA A 16 0.28 41.88 18.26
C ALA A 16 -0.66 40.67 18.34
N VAL A 17 -1.98 40.89 18.26
CA VAL A 17 -2.99 39.83 18.20
C VAL A 17 -2.83 38.98 16.94
N ALA A 18 -2.62 39.60 15.78
CA ALA A 18 -2.38 38.87 14.53
C ALA A 18 -1.11 38.00 14.60
N ILE A 19 0.00 38.53 15.15
CA ILE A 19 1.23 37.78 15.38
C ILE A 19 0.97 36.59 16.31
N PHE A 20 0.24 36.79 17.41
CA PHE A 20 -0.12 35.71 18.32
C PHE A 20 -0.88 34.58 17.61
N TRP A 21 -1.87 34.90 16.77
CA TRP A 21 -2.61 33.89 16.00
C TRP A 21 -1.73 33.15 14.99
N VAL A 22 -0.81 33.86 14.31
CA VAL A 22 0.14 33.23 13.39
C VAL A 22 1.07 32.27 14.14
N VAL A 23 1.59 32.67 15.30
CA VAL A 23 2.44 31.81 16.13
C VAL A 23 1.64 30.60 16.64
N ALA A 24 0.42 30.80 17.12
CA ALA A 24 -0.46 29.71 17.57
C ALA A 24 -0.77 28.72 16.43
N LEU A 25 -1.02 29.22 15.22
CA LEU A 25 -1.23 28.39 14.04
C LEU A 25 0.02 27.58 13.67
N ILE A 26 1.20 28.20 13.70
CA ILE A 26 2.47 27.49 13.45
C ILE A 26 2.68 26.39 14.49
N VAL A 27 2.48 26.68 15.77
CA VAL A 27 2.58 25.68 16.85
C VAL A 27 1.59 24.54 16.63
N ALA A 28 0.34 24.84 16.29
CA ALA A 28 -0.66 23.81 16.00
C ALA A 28 -0.27 22.93 14.81
N ILE A 29 0.25 23.51 13.73
CA ILE A 29 0.76 22.77 12.56
C ILE A 29 1.94 21.88 12.96
N VAL A 30 2.91 22.41 13.71
CA VAL A 30 4.08 21.63 14.16
C VAL A 30 3.63 20.47 15.05
N CYS A 31 2.76 20.72 16.03
CA CYS A 31 2.20 19.66 16.89
C CYS A 31 1.47 18.59 16.07
N TYR A 32 0.68 18.98 15.07
CA TYR A 32 0.00 18.06 14.17
C TYR A 32 0.98 17.18 13.39
N VAL A 33 2.02 17.79 12.80
CA VAL A 33 3.04 17.06 12.03
C VAL A 33 3.82 16.09 12.92
N VAL A 34 4.23 16.52 14.12
CA VAL A 34 4.93 15.65 15.09
C VAL A 34 4.06 14.45 15.47
N ASN A 35 2.76 14.67 15.73
CA ASN A 35 1.85 13.57 16.03
C ASN A 35 1.73 12.57 14.87
N MET A 36 1.63 13.08 13.64
CA MET A 36 1.60 12.24 12.43
C MET A 36 2.87 11.40 12.24
N VAL A 37 4.04 12.00 12.50
CA VAL A 37 5.32 11.28 12.43
C VAL A 37 5.40 10.20 13.51
N ASN A 38 4.95 10.49 14.73
CA ASN A 38 4.94 9.52 15.82
C ASN A 38 4.03 8.33 15.53
N ILE A 39 2.82 8.57 15.01
CA ILE A 39 1.89 7.51 14.59
C ILE A 39 2.53 6.64 13.50
N SER A 40 3.13 7.27 12.49
CA SER A 40 3.81 6.55 11.41
C SER A 40 4.97 5.69 11.93
N LYS A 41 5.81 6.25 12.80
CA LYS A 41 6.95 5.53 13.40
C LYS A 41 6.47 4.33 14.23
N SER A 42 5.48 4.54 15.09
CA SER A 42 4.92 3.47 15.93
C SER A 42 4.28 2.37 15.09
N ALA A 43 3.48 2.72 14.07
CA ALA A 43 2.88 1.74 13.16
C ALA A 43 3.94 0.95 12.38
N ARG A 44 5.03 1.60 11.97
CA ARG A 44 6.15 0.96 11.29
C ARG A 44 6.83 -0.06 12.22
N GLU A 45 7.14 0.32 13.45
CA GLU A 45 7.74 -0.58 14.46
C GLU A 45 6.85 -1.81 14.70
N GLU A 46 5.53 -1.62 14.87
CA GLU A 46 4.57 -2.72 15.03
C GLU A 46 4.58 -3.70 13.84
N VAL A 47 4.68 -3.19 12.62
CA VAL A 47 4.73 -4.02 11.40
C VAL A 47 6.03 -4.84 11.36
N TYR A 48 7.18 -4.20 11.65
CA TYR A 48 8.46 -4.90 11.70
C TYR A 48 8.46 -5.99 12.77
N ASP A 49 7.93 -5.70 13.96
CA ASP A 49 7.85 -6.68 15.05
C ASP A 49 6.94 -7.85 14.68
N ALA A 50 5.74 -7.57 14.15
CA ALA A 50 4.81 -8.61 13.72
C ALA A 50 5.40 -9.51 12.62
N LEU A 51 6.09 -8.92 11.64
CA LEU A 51 6.76 -9.67 10.57
C LEU A 51 7.94 -10.48 11.08
N ASN A 52 8.74 -9.93 12.00
CA ASN A 52 9.91 -10.60 12.56
C ASN A 52 9.52 -11.79 13.45
N ILE A 53 8.40 -11.69 14.18
CA ILE A 53 7.82 -12.81 14.94
C ILE A 53 7.45 -13.95 14.00
N LYS A 54 6.66 -13.66 12.94
CA LYS A 54 6.26 -14.67 11.94
C LYS A 54 7.47 -15.30 11.25
N LEU A 55 8.48 -14.49 10.92
CA LEU A 55 9.71 -14.98 10.29
C LEU A 55 10.47 -15.95 11.19
N LYS A 56 10.59 -15.65 12.49
CA LYS A 56 11.24 -16.54 13.47
C LYS A 56 10.47 -17.84 13.69
N GLU A 57 9.13 -17.77 13.77
CA GLU A 57 8.28 -18.96 13.84
C GLU A 57 8.47 -19.86 12.60
N PHE A 58 8.62 -19.24 11.43
CA PHE A 58 8.91 -19.95 10.19
C PHE A 58 10.30 -20.60 10.20
N GLU A 59 11.34 -19.86 10.60
CA GLU A 59 12.72 -20.38 10.73
C GLU A 59 12.83 -21.56 11.71
N LEU A 60 12.00 -21.59 12.76
CA LEU A 60 11.98 -22.68 13.74
C LEU A 60 11.25 -23.93 13.25
N SER A 61 10.36 -23.80 12.27
CA SER A 61 9.47 -24.88 11.82
C SER A 61 9.89 -25.55 10.50
N HIS A 62 10.71 -24.88 9.68
CA HIS A 62 11.08 -25.37 8.35
C HIS A 62 12.60 -25.49 8.15
N ASN A 63 13.01 -26.53 7.41
CA ASN A 63 14.40 -26.87 7.12
C ASN A 63 15.08 -25.81 6.22
N GLU A 64 16.37 -25.56 6.42
CA GLU A 64 17.23 -24.42 6.00
C GLU A 64 17.20 -23.90 4.53
N ASN A 65 16.37 -24.43 3.63
CA ASN A 65 16.44 -24.18 2.19
C ASN A 65 15.42 -23.18 1.64
N LEU A 66 14.67 -22.44 2.46
CA LEU A 66 13.71 -21.47 1.95
C LEU A 66 14.29 -20.05 1.85
N ASP A 67 14.07 -19.41 0.70
CA ASP A 67 14.43 -18.02 0.44
C ASP A 67 13.74 -17.08 1.45
N LYS A 68 14.54 -16.47 2.34
CA LYS A 68 14.07 -15.54 3.38
C LYS A 68 13.35 -14.34 2.79
N ASN A 69 13.73 -13.88 1.61
CA ASN A 69 13.08 -12.75 0.95
C ASN A 69 11.69 -13.15 0.42
N LEU A 70 11.53 -14.37 -0.08
CA LEU A 70 10.22 -14.91 -0.48
C LEU A 70 9.26 -14.98 0.72
N VAL A 71 9.74 -15.44 1.88
CA VAL A 71 8.95 -15.48 3.12
C VAL A 71 8.51 -14.07 3.54
N LYS A 72 9.42 -13.09 3.51
CA LYS A 72 9.09 -11.69 3.80
C LYS A 72 8.02 -11.13 2.86
N VAL A 73 8.12 -11.41 1.56
CA VAL A 73 7.11 -11.02 0.57
C VAL A 73 5.73 -11.57 0.94
N ILE A 74 5.65 -12.87 1.25
CA ILE A 74 4.38 -13.55 1.55
C ILE A 74 3.75 -12.99 2.82
N HIS A 75 4.53 -12.86 3.90
CA HIS A 75 4.01 -12.31 5.14
C HIS A 75 3.62 -10.84 5.02
N ALA A 76 4.37 -10.05 4.24
CA ALA A 76 3.98 -8.66 3.95
C ALA A 76 2.67 -8.61 3.18
N MET A 77 2.47 -9.50 2.19
CA MET A 77 1.22 -9.59 1.46
C MET A 77 0.05 -9.98 2.37
N ASP A 78 0.22 -11.00 3.21
CA ASP A 78 -0.83 -11.42 4.15
C ASP A 78 -1.17 -10.30 5.13
N TYR A 79 -0.16 -9.59 5.64
CA TYR A 79 -0.35 -8.46 6.54
C TYR A 79 -1.13 -7.31 5.86
N ILE A 80 -0.80 -6.96 4.60
CA ILE A 80 -1.57 -5.97 3.83
C ILE A 80 -3.02 -6.44 3.67
N SER A 81 -3.25 -7.73 3.39
CA SER A 81 -4.59 -8.31 3.31
C SER A 81 -5.37 -8.11 4.61
N ASP A 82 -4.76 -8.40 5.75
CA ASP A 82 -5.38 -8.24 7.07
C ASP A 82 -5.74 -6.77 7.34
N GLN A 83 -4.84 -5.85 6.99
CA GLN A 83 -5.09 -4.40 7.15
C GLN A 83 -6.18 -3.89 6.21
N LEU A 84 -6.33 -4.45 4.99
CA LEU A 84 -7.43 -4.12 4.09
C LEU A 84 -8.78 -4.52 4.68
N VAL A 85 -8.87 -5.68 5.35
CA VAL A 85 -10.08 -6.10 6.07
C VAL A 85 -10.38 -5.13 7.21
N CYS A 86 -9.37 -4.71 7.98
CA CYS A 86 -9.56 -3.68 9.00
C CYS A 86 -10.08 -2.37 8.39
N LEU A 87 -9.51 -1.95 7.25
CA LEU A 87 -9.92 -0.74 6.56
C LEU A 87 -11.37 -0.84 6.05
N ARG A 88 -11.80 -2.00 5.57
CA ARG A 88 -13.20 -2.27 5.20
C ARG A 88 -14.17 -2.14 6.36
N ILE A 89 -13.78 -2.56 7.56
CA ILE A 89 -14.62 -2.40 8.76
C ILE A 89 -14.79 -0.91 9.10
N LEU A 90 -13.72 -0.12 8.96
CA LEU A 90 -13.75 1.31 9.21
C LEU A 90 -14.52 2.07 8.12
N GLU A 91 -14.42 1.62 6.87
CA GLU A 91 -14.92 2.30 5.67
C GLU A 91 -15.75 1.33 4.79
N PRO A 92 -16.92 0.85 5.27
CA PRO A 92 -17.64 -0.28 4.68
C PRO A 92 -18.13 -0.03 3.25
N ASN A 93 -18.55 1.20 2.96
CA ASN A 93 -19.11 1.59 1.66
C ASN A 93 -18.08 2.29 0.75
N SER A 94 -16.81 2.22 1.11
CA SER A 94 -15.77 2.89 0.35
C SER A 94 -15.42 2.13 -0.94
N LEU A 95 -15.69 2.79 -2.07
CA LEU A 95 -15.23 2.33 -3.40
C LEU A 95 -13.70 2.25 -3.50
N TYR A 96 -12.96 3.06 -2.73
CA TYR A 96 -11.50 3.00 -2.77
C TYR A 96 -10.99 1.73 -2.07
N VAL A 97 -11.61 1.33 -0.95
CA VAL A 97 -11.27 0.09 -0.24
C VAL A 97 -11.63 -1.11 -1.12
N GLU A 98 -12.78 -1.07 -1.79
CA GLU A 98 -13.20 -2.13 -2.71
C GLU A 98 -12.25 -2.33 -3.88
N ASN A 99 -11.83 -1.23 -4.51
CA ASN A 99 -10.86 -1.32 -5.60
C ASN A 99 -9.51 -1.83 -5.09
N ALA A 100 -9.06 -1.39 -3.91
CA ALA A 100 -7.82 -1.85 -3.31
C ALA A 100 -7.86 -3.36 -3.02
N GLU A 101 -8.91 -3.85 -2.38
CA GLU A 101 -9.13 -5.29 -2.14
C GLU A 101 -9.13 -6.08 -3.44
N LEU A 102 -9.78 -5.57 -4.50
CA LEU A 102 -9.82 -6.22 -5.81
C LEU A 102 -8.43 -6.33 -6.45
N PHE A 103 -7.66 -5.24 -6.47
CA PHE A 103 -6.30 -5.26 -7.01
C PHE A 103 -5.38 -6.15 -6.18
N PHE A 104 -5.54 -6.13 -4.86
CA PHE A 104 -4.75 -6.95 -3.96
C PHE A 104 -5.08 -8.44 -4.10
N ALA A 105 -6.35 -8.80 -4.19
CA ALA A 105 -6.82 -10.16 -4.45
C ALA A 105 -6.24 -10.72 -5.78
N LYS A 106 -6.20 -9.89 -6.82
CA LYS A 106 -5.53 -10.24 -8.09
C LYS A 106 -4.04 -10.52 -7.88
N ALA A 107 -3.32 -9.63 -7.18
CA ALA A 107 -1.91 -9.82 -6.87
C ALA A 107 -1.65 -11.13 -6.12
N LYS A 108 -2.47 -11.41 -5.10
CA LYS A 108 -2.39 -12.62 -4.28
C LYS A 108 -2.64 -13.88 -5.11
N MET A 109 -3.65 -13.88 -5.98
CA MET A 109 -3.91 -15.00 -6.90
C MET A 109 -2.81 -15.24 -7.92
N VAL A 110 -2.17 -14.16 -8.39
CA VAL A 110 -1.02 -14.27 -9.28
C VAL A 110 0.18 -14.88 -8.54
N ALA A 111 0.47 -14.42 -7.31
CA ALA A 111 1.51 -15.00 -6.45
C ALA A 111 1.27 -16.49 -6.19
N TYR A 112 0.02 -16.88 -5.98
CA TYR A 112 -0.36 -18.29 -5.81
C TYR A 112 -0.10 -19.14 -7.05
N ARG A 113 -0.45 -18.65 -8.24
CA ARG A 113 -0.17 -19.37 -9.50
C ARG A 113 1.31 -19.54 -9.78
N LEU A 114 2.15 -18.66 -9.25
CA LEU A 114 3.61 -18.76 -9.31
C LEU A 114 4.21 -19.71 -8.26
N GLY A 115 3.38 -20.34 -7.42
CA GLY A 115 3.86 -21.23 -6.37
C GLY A 115 4.58 -20.51 -5.23
N MET A 116 4.51 -19.17 -5.15
CA MET A 116 5.21 -18.40 -4.11
C MET A 116 4.80 -18.86 -2.72
N TYR A 117 3.51 -19.11 -2.51
CA TYR A 117 2.98 -19.59 -1.23
C TYR A 117 3.10 -21.10 -1.00
N GLN A 118 3.36 -21.92 -2.03
CA GLN A 118 3.35 -23.39 -1.92
C GLN A 118 4.42 -23.92 -0.94
N SER A 119 5.45 -23.12 -0.68
CA SER A 119 6.53 -23.45 0.24
C SER A 119 6.37 -22.86 1.65
N VAL A 120 5.33 -22.04 1.90
CA VAL A 120 5.11 -21.32 3.17
C VAL A 120 3.80 -21.70 3.85
N ARG A 121 2.72 -21.91 3.08
CA ARG A 121 1.40 -22.31 3.61
C ARG A 121 0.51 -22.88 2.51
N GLU A 122 -0.17 -24.00 2.80
CA GLU A 122 -1.28 -24.46 1.96
C GLU A 122 -2.49 -23.51 2.11
N ILE A 123 -3.00 -23.03 0.98
CA ILE A 123 -4.18 -22.18 0.92
C ILE A 123 -5.41 -23.02 1.19
N SER A 124 -6.33 -22.53 2.01
CA SER A 124 -7.61 -23.21 2.19
C SER A 124 -8.47 -23.12 0.93
N THR A 125 -9.36 -24.09 0.73
CA THR A 125 -10.34 -24.02 -0.37
C THR A 125 -11.23 -22.78 -0.26
N ASP A 126 -11.47 -22.30 0.96
CA ASP A 126 -12.27 -21.11 1.24
C ASP A 126 -11.58 -19.83 0.77
N GLU A 127 -10.29 -19.67 1.04
CA GLU A 127 -9.49 -18.52 0.55
C GLU A 127 -9.47 -18.49 -0.99
N ILE A 128 -9.32 -19.65 -1.63
CA ILE A 128 -9.41 -19.76 -3.10
C ILE A 128 -10.80 -19.35 -3.60
N ASN A 129 -11.86 -19.75 -2.90
CA ASN A 129 -13.23 -19.43 -3.28
C ASN A 129 -13.55 -17.94 -3.10
N GLU A 130 -13.06 -17.30 -2.03
CA GLU A 130 -13.15 -15.85 -1.83
C GLU A 130 -12.40 -15.08 -2.91
N LEU A 131 -11.18 -15.50 -3.23
CA LEU A 131 -10.39 -14.90 -4.30
C LEU A 131 -11.05 -15.07 -5.67
N LYS A 132 -11.65 -16.24 -5.94
CA LYS A 132 -12.45 -16.47 -7.15
C LYS A 132 -13.66 -15.55 -7.19
N LYS A 133 -14.42 -15.41 -6.09
CA LYS A 133 -15.57 -14.50 -5.99
C LYS A 133 -15.18 -13.06 -6.31
N LEU A 134 -14.04 -12.59 -5.79
CA LEU A 134 -13.51 -11.25 -6.05
C LEU A 134 -13.04 -11.06 -7.51
N ILE A 135 -12.64 -12.13 -8.20
CA ILE A 135 -12.05 -12.07 -9.56
C ILE A 135 -13.04 -12.32 -10.70
N VAL A 136 -14.26 -12.80 -10.43
CA VAL A 136 -15.27 -13.15 -11.46
C VAL A 136 -15.55 -12.03 -12.49
N CYS A 137 -15.18 -10.77 -12.21
CA CYS A 137 -15.31 -9.66 -13.14
C CYS A 137 -14.16 -9.45 -14.15
N THR A 138 -13.12 -10.29 -14.20
CA THR A 138 -12.01 -10.07 -15.17
C THR A 138 -11.62 -11.34 -15.92
N LYS A 139 -12.18 -11.49 -17.13
CA LYS A 139 -11.63 -12.40 -18.15
C LYS A 139 -10.32 -11.81 -18.65
N GLN A 140 -9.20 -12.50 -18.46
CA GLN A 140 -8.06 -12.31 -19.34
C GLN A 140 -7.25 -13.60 -19.53
N GLY A 141 -7.16 -13.97 -20.81
CA GLY A 141 -5.89 -14.09 -21.54
C GLY A 141 -4.89 -15.10 -21.00
N ASN A 142 -4.91 -16.29 -21.59
CA ASN A 142 -3.88 -17.30 -21.43
C ASN A 142 -2.58 -16.80 -22.11
N GLY A 143 -1.54 -16.47 -21.35
CA GLY A 143 -0.25 -16.07 -21.93
C GLY A 143 0.80 -15.49 -20.96
N CYS A 144 1.73 -16.36 -20.56
CA CYS A 144 3.19 -16.16 -20.60
C CYS A 144 3.96 -15.44 -19.45
N ASN A 145 5.08 -16.11 -19.12
CA ASN A 145 6.34 -15.72 -18.44
C ASN A 145 6.32 -15.28 -16.97
N GLU A 146 6.97 -16.07 -16.12
CA GLU A 146 7.16 -15.84 -14.68
C GLU A 146 7.64 -14.41 -14.33
N CYS A 147 8.52 -13.82 -15.16
CA CYS A 147 8.96 -12.43 -15.00
C CYS A 147 7.87 -11.38 -15.26
N VAL A 148 6.97 -11.61 -16.23
CA VAL A 148 5.81 -10.74 -16.51
C VAL A 148 4.82 -10.84 -15.35
N THR A 149 4.69 -12.03 -14.78
CA THR A 149 3.80 -12.35 -13.67
C THR A 149 4.27 -11.74 -12.34
N ARG A 150 5.58 -11.73 -12.04
CA ARG A 150 6.13 -11.02 -10.85
C ARG A 150 5.98 -9.50 -10.95
N LEU A 151 6.21 -8.94 -12.13
CA LEU A 151 5.98 -7.51 -12.40
C LEU A 151 4.50 -7.13 -12.22
N GLN A 152 3.57 -8.04 -12.53
CA GLN A 152 2.13 -7.84 -12.29
C GLN A 152 1.79 -7.80 -10.80
N ILE A 153 2.43 -8.62 -9.96
CA ILE A 153 2.23 -8.60 -8.50
C ILE A 153 2.70 -7.25 -7.96
N GLU A 154 3.92 -6.85 -8.26
CA GLU A 154 4.48 -5.56 -7.81
C GLU A 154 3.60 -4.39 -8.22
N ARG A 155 3.23 -4.29 -9.51
CA ARG A 155 2.37 -3.20 -9.98
C ARG A 155 1.00 -3.20 -9.32
N SER A 156 0.48 -4.37 -8.96
CA SER A 156 -0.81 -4.47 -8.28
C SER A 156 -0.71 -4.01 -6.82
N VAL A 157 0.36 -4.41 -6.11
CA VAL A 157 0.63 -3.93 -4.75
C VAL A 157 0.94 -2.43 -4.75
N GLU A 158 1.76 -1.94 -5.68
CA GLU A 158 2.06 -0.52 -5.84
C GLU A 158 0.79 0.30 -6.12
N ARG A 159 -0.12 -0.20 -6.97
CA ARG A 159 -1.42 0.45 -7.19
C ARG A 159 -2.23 0.54 -5.92
N VAL A 160 -2.34 -0.56 -5.15
CA VAL A 160 -3.06 -0.57 -3.87
C VAL A 160 -2.50 0.48 -2.93
N VAL A 161 -1.17 0.51 -2.76
CA VAL A 161 -0.49 1.48 -1.91
C VAL A 161 -0.72 2.90 -2.42
N ARG A 162 -0.60 3.16 -3.72
CA ARG A 162 -0.84 4.48 -4.30
C ARG A 162 -2.28 4.96 -4.09
N TYR A 163 -3.26 4.08 -4.29
CA TYR A 163 -4.67 4.39 -4.06
C TYR A 163 -4.95 4.70 -2.59
N ILE A 164 -4.40 3.91 -1.68
CA ILE A 164 -4.64 4.00 -0.23
C ILE A 164 -3.86 5.15 0.41
N VAL A 165 -2.56 5.29 0.09
CA VAL A 165 -1.67 6.32 0.66
C VAL A 165 -2.03 7.72 0.16
N SER A 166 -2.62 7.85 -1.04
CA SER A 166 -3.12 9.15 -1.51
C SER A 166 -4.18 9.78 -0.59
N LYS A 167 -4.86 8.95 0.22
CA LYS A 167 -5.87 9.39 1.19
C LYS A 167 -5.31 9.68 2.59
N TYR A 168 -4.04 9.38 2.83
CA TYR A 168 -3.39 9.52 4.13
C TYR A 168 -3.54 10.90 4.76
N TRP A 169 -3.53 11.95 3.94
CA TRP A 169 -3.65 13.35 4.39
C TRP A 169 -5.09 13.82 4.61
N SER A 170 -6.08 13.08 4.12
CA SER A 170 -7.51 13.42 4.19
C SER A 170 -8.30 12.63 5.24
N CYS A 171 -7.66 11.69 5.94
CA CYS A 171 -8.33 10.87 6.95
C CYS A 171 -8.42 11.61 8.28
N ASP A 172 -9.61 11.78 8.84
CA ASP A 172 -9.78 12.43 10.16
C ASP A 172 -9.63 11.44 11.33
N SER A 173 -9.75 10.13 11.06
CA SER A 173 -9.64 9.08 12.08
C SER A 173 -8.19 8.67 12.33
N GLU A 174 -7.75 8.73 13.59
CA GLU A 174 -6.44 8.20 14.00
C GLU A 174 -6.31 6.70 13.70
N MET A 175 -7.39 5.94 13.88
CA MET A 175 -7.39 4.49 13.66
C MET A 175 -7.23 4.16 12.17
N GLU A 176 -7.91 4.90 11.30
CA GLU A 176 -7.73 4.79 9.85
C GLU A 176 -6.29 5.12 9.47
N ARG A 177 -5.74 6.26 9.94
CA ARG A 177 -4.35 6.65 9.69
C ARG A 177 -3.36 5.55 10.09
N ARG A 178 -3.54 4.93 11.26
CA ARG A 178 -2.70 3.81 11.71
C ARG A 178 -2.75 2.63 10.74
N VAL A 179 -3.94 2.24 10.27
CA VAL A 179 -4.11 1.16 9.27
C VAL A 179 -3.38 1.53 7.96
N LEU A 180 -3.50 2.77 7.50
CA LEU A 180 -2.79 3.25 6.30
C LEU A 180 -1.26 3.23 6.48
N CYS A 181 -0.75 3.67 7.65
CA CYS A 181 0.68 3.59 7.98
C CYS A 181 1.18 2.15 7.93
N ARG A 182 0.41 1.22 8.51
CA ARG A 182 0.73 -0.21 8.57
C ARG A 182 0.79 -0.84 7.18
N ILE A 183 -0.17 -0.51 6.30
CA ILE A 183 -0.15 -0.91 4.89
C ILE A 183 1.09 -0.37 4.19
N SER A 184 1.42 0.91 4.39
CA SER A 184 2.61 1.54 3.79
C SER A 184 3.90 0.86 4.26
N ALA A 185 4.06 0.63 5.57
CA ALA A 185 5.24 -0.03 6.12
C ALA A 185 5.39 -1.48 5.60
N ALA A 186 4.29 -2.23 5.51
CA ALA A 186 4.30 -3.57 4.94
C ALA A 186 4.66 -3.57 3.45
N SER A 187 4.21 -2.56 2.69
CA SER A 187 4.59 -2.41 1.28
C SER A 187 6.08 -2.09 1.09
N GLU A 188 6.71 -1.31 1.98
CA GLU A 188 8.16 -1.08 1.92
C GLU A 188 8.94 -2.39 2.10
N ILE A 189 8.47 -3.27 2.98
CA ILE A 189 9.08 -4.59 3.22
C ILE A 189 8.86 -5.51 2.00
N PHE A 190 7.66 -5.49 1.44
CA PHE A 190 7.35 -6.20 0.19
C PHE A 190 8.28 -5.77 -0.94
N ASP A 191 8.40 -4.45 -1.20
CA ASP A 191 9.18 -3.90 -2.29
C ASP A 191 10.67 -4.22 -2.14
N SER A 192 11.22 -3.98 -0.94
CA SER A 192 12.63 -4.27 -0.67
C SER A 192 12.97 -5.76 -0.81
N SER A 193 12.09 -6.64 -0.34
CA SER A 193 12.29 -8.09 -0.45
C SER A 193 12.15 -8.57 -1.89
N MET A 194 11.18 -8.04 -2.64
CA MET A 194 11.00 -8.38 -4.06
C MET A 194 12.19 -7.91 -4.91
N GLN A 195 12.76 -6.74 -4.61
CA GLN A 195 13.99 -6.25 -5.24
C GLN A 195 15.19 -7.17 -4.96
N ALA A 196 15.32 -7.67 -3.73
CA ALA A 196 16.37 -8.62 -3.38
C ALA A 196 16.25 -9.93 -4.19
N ILE A 197 15.04 -10.50 -4.28
CA ILE A 197 14.77 -11.70 -5.10
C ILE A 197 15.14 -11.46 -6.57
N LYS A 198 14.82 -10.27 -7.12
CA LYS A 198 15.19 -9.92 -8.50
C LYS A 198 16.70 -9.85 -8.69
N ALA A 199 17.41 -9.19 -7.76
CA ALA A 199 18.86 -9.07 -7.83
C ALA A 199 19.56 -10.44 -7.77
N GLU A 200 19.07 -11.35 -6.90
CA GLU A 200 19.55 -12.73 -6.82
C GLU A 200 19.31 -13.47 -8.15
N ASN A 201 18.12 -13.36 -8.74
CA ASN A 201 17.81 -14.00 -10.02
C ASN A 201 18.58 -13.43 -11.22
N GLU A 202 18.85 -12.12 -11.24
CA GLU A 202 19.67 -11.45 -12.26
C GLU A 202 21.16 -11.83 -12.15
N SER A 203 21.65 -12.11 -10.94
CA SER A 203 23.01 -12.62 -10.72
C SER A 203 23.17 -14.10 -11.09
N THR A 204 22.07 -14.85 -11.17
CA THR A 204 22.07 -16.31 -11.37
C THR A 204 21.61 -16.74 -12.78
N SER A 205 21.02 -15.85 -13.60
CA SER A 205 20.52 -16.19 -14.93
C SER A 205 20.77 -15.12 -16.01
N CYS A 206 21.24 -15.59 -17.17
CA CYS A 206 21.68 -14.82 -18.33
C CYS A 206 20.51 -14.20 -19.14
N SER A 207 20.68 -12.95 -19.57
CA SER A 207 20.09 -12.25 -20.74
C SER A 207 18.66 -12.64 -21.20
N CYS A 208 17.64 -11.95 -20.67
CA CYS A 208 16.31 -11.82 -21.31
C CYS A 208 15.80 -10.37 -21.26
N ARG A 209 16.54 -9.42 -21.86
CA ARG A 209 16.23 -7.97 -21.78
C ARG A 209 15.41 -7.40 -22.96
N SER A 210 15.07 -8.18 -23.99
CA SER A 210 14.59 -7.59 -25.26
C SER A 210 13.08 -7.38 -25.43
N ASN A 211 12.18 -7.98 -24.63
CA ASN A 211 10.73 -7.94 -24.94
C ASN A 211 9.82 -7.26 -23.89
N VAL A 212 10.38 -6.71 -22.80
CA VAL A 212 9.57 -6.10 -21.71
C VAL A 212 8.94 -4.77 -22.13
N SER A 213 9.61 -3.97 -22.97
CA SER A 213 9.13 -2.65 -23.42
C SER A 213 7.89 -2.72 -24.33
N GLN A 214 7.72 -3.80 -25.11
CA GLN A 214 6.56 -3.95 -26.01
C GLN A 214 5.31 -4.45 -25.28
N LEU A 215 5.45 -5.27 -24.23
CA LEU A 215 4.33 -5.78 -23.43
C LEU A 215 3.78 -4.77 -22.41
N VAL A 216 4.61 -3.85 -21.91
CA VAL A 216 4.15 -2.73 -21.06
C VAL A 216 3.21 -1.79 -21.84
N SER A 217 3.40 -1.65 -23.16
CA SER A 217 2.52 -0.89 -24.03
C SER A 217 1.14 -1.55 -24.19
N ALA A 218 1.08 -2.87 -24.38
CA ALA A 218 -0.18 -3.60 -24.56
C ALA A 218 -1.07 -3.62 -23.31
N TYR A 219 -0.48 -3.58 -22.11
CA TYR A 219 -1.23 -3.58 -20.85
C TYR A 219 -1.83 -2.20 -20.51
N ASN A 220 -1.13 -1.11 -20.83
CA ASN A 220 -1.66 0.25 -20.67
C ASN A 220 -2.89 0.52 -21.56
N VAL A 221 -3.01 -0.19 -22.69
CA VAL A 221 -4.19 -0.13 -23.57
C VAL A 221 -5.39 -0.85 -22.96
N CYS A 222 -5.22 -1.92 -22.19
CA CYS A 222 -6.35 -2.62 -21.56
C CYS A 222 -6.92 -1.89 -20.33
N ASP A 223 -6.08 -1.21 -19.54
CA ASP A 223 -6.52 -0.44 -18.37
C ASP A 223 -7.26 0.85 -18.75
N SER A 224 -6.90 1.48 -19.88
CA SER A 224 -7.58 2.68 -20.37
C SER A 224 -8.99 2.38 -20.93
N TYR A 225 -9.23 1.19 -21.47
CA TYR A 225 -10.57 0.79 -21.94
C TYR A 225 -11.55 0.46 -20.79
N ASN A 226 -11.08 -0.05 -19.66
CA ASN A 226 -11.96 -0.38 -18.52
C ASN A 226 -12.28 0.82 -17.60
N MET A 227 -11.46 1.88 -17.61
CA MET A 227 -11.81 3.11 -16.91
C MET A 227 -12.73 4.02 -17.73
N VAL A 228 -12.56 4.08 -19.05
CA VAL A 228 -13.42 4.94 -19.91
C VAL A 228 -14.85 4.40 -19.99
N ASN A 229 -15.07 3.08 -19.99
CA ASN A 229 -16.42 2.50 -20.08
C ASN A 229 -17.22 2.51 -18.76
N LYS A 230 -16.62 2.90 -17.62
CA LYS A 230 -17.36 3.07 -16.35
C LYS A 230 -17.74 4.52 -16.05
N PHE A 231 -17.19 5.50 -16.79
CA PHE A 231 -17.54 6.91 -16.66
C PHE A 231 -18.56 7.40 -17.71
N SER A 232 -19.01 6.53 -18.62
CA SER A 232 -19.97 6.86 -19.69
C SER A 232 -21.37 6.26 -19.50
N ILE A 233 -21.69 5.74 -18.30
CA ILE A 233 -23.06 5.35 -17.94
C ILE A 233 -23.47 6.11 -16.69
N SER A 234 -23.72 7.39 -16.87
CA SER A 234 -24.56 8.21 -16.03
C SER A 234 -25.12 9.33 -16.91
N ASP A 235 -26.12 8.95 -17.72
CA ASP A 235 -27.21 9.85 -18.07
C ASP A 235 -28.22 9.87 -16.91
#